data_AF-A0AA35LKR6-F1
#
_entry.id   AF-A0AA35LKR6-F1
#
_cell.length_a   1.000
_cell.length_b   1.000
_cell.length_c   1.000
_cell.angle_alpha   90.00
_cell.angle_beta   90.00
_cell.angle_gamma   90.00
#
_symmetry.space_group_name_H-M   'P 1'
#
loop_
_entity.id
_entity.type
_entity.pdbx_description
1 polymer ?
#
loop_
_entity_poly.entity_id
_entity_poly.type
_entity_poly.pdbx_seq_one_letter_code
_entity_poly.pdbx_strand_id
1 'polypeptide(L)'
;MMMLQLYCGDGALVGCNPFHTARPRMVLEGSPEAVSSQSLDLRRACPKSSRIYPSPGDSILLTKEPVKYGELIVLGYNGSLPNGDKGRRRSRLALFKRPKPNGVKPDVIHHISTPLVSKALSNKGQHSISYTLSRSHSVIVEYTHDCETDMFQIGRSTESMIDFVVTDTTPGANSAIDGQSAQSTISRFACRVICERNPPYTARIYAAGFDASRNIFLGERAAKWRTPDGLMDGLTTNGVLVMHPNGGFSEDSTPGVWREISVCGNVYALRDSRSAQQRGKLVESESNVLQDGSLIDLCGATLLWRTSEGLLRTPTLQQLEALRQEINAARPQCPVGFSTLAFPSLAQRGVVEKKQPWVYVNCGHVHGFHNWGFRKEKGGLERECPMCRRSGPYVPLWLGCEAGLYLDAGRPTHAFCPCGHVCSAKTVQYWAQIPLPHGTHAFHAACPFCGTWLTGQQGFVRLIFQGPLD
;
A
#
# COMPACT_ATOMS: atom_id res chain seq x y z
N MET A 1 -24.15 19.57 39.61
CA MET A 1 -22.68 19.58 39.69
C MET A 1 -22.15 20.36 38.48
N MET A 2 -22.51 21.64 38.37
CA MET A 2 -21.67 22.79 38.76
C MET A 2 -20.35 22.86 37.98
N MET A 3 -20.38 23.61 36.86
CA MET A 3 -19.18 24.19 36.26
C MET A 3 -18.65 25.29 37.17
N LEU A 4 -17.33 25.41 37.30
CA LEU A 4 -16.68 26.61 37.83
C LEU A 4 -15.90 27.29 36.69
N GLN A 5 -16.25 28.54 36.40
CA GLN A 5 -15.39 29.44 35.65
C GLN A 5 -14.26 29.92 36.57
N LEU A 6 -13.05 30.10 36.03
CA LEU A 6 -11.97 30.81 36.70
C LEU A 6 -11.67 32.13 35.98
N TYR A 7 -11.28 33.11 36.79
CA TYR A 7 -11.35 34.54 36.50
C TYR A 7 -10.24 35.07 35.56
N CYS A 8 -10.57 36.13 34.82
CA CYS A 8 -9.58 37.10 34.34
C CYS A 8 -9.09 37.99 35.49
N GLY A 9 -7.83 38.43 35.40
CA GLY A 9 -7.28 39.51 36.21
C GLY A 9 -6.26 40.31 35.39
N ASP A 10 -6.47 41.62 35.30
CA ASP A 10 -5.60 42.54 34.55
C ASP A 10 -4.29 42.87 35.31
N GLY A 11 -3.24 43.21 34.55
CA GLY A 11 -1.98 43.74 35.06
C GLY A 11 -1.14 44.29 33.91
N ALA A 12 -0.79 45.58 33.93
CA ALA A 12 -0.41 46.34 32.73
C ALA A 12 1.00 46.98 32.78
N LEU A 13 1.57 47.23 31.59
CA LEU A 13 2.72 48.12 31.28
C LEU A 13 4.10 47.65 31.84
N VAL A 14 5.30 47.83 31.25
CA VAL A 14 5.93 48.69 30.22
C VAL A 14 6.99 47.82 29.46
N GLY A 15 7.49 48.05 28.24
CA GLY A 15 7.29 49.05 27.17
C GLY A 15 8.51 49.15 26.21
N CYS A 16 8.57 50.19 25.38
CA CYS A 16 9.74 50.72 24.62
C CYS A 16 10.52 49.85 23.59
N ASN A 17 10.03 49.93 22.34
CA ASN A 17 10.74 50.25 21.08
C ASN A 17 11.75 49.29 20.37
N PRO A 18 11.86 49.40 19.01
CA PRO A 18 12.57 48.44 18.16
C PRO A 18 13.93 48.96 17.65
N PHE A 19 14.77 48.05 17.13
CA PHE A 19 15.90 48.41 16.26
C PHE A 19 15.96 47.54 14.99
N HIS A 20 15.91 48.22 13.84
CA HIS A 20 16.36 47.69 12.56
C HIS A 20 17.86 47.39 12.59
N THR A 21 18.29 46.30 11.95
CA THR A 21 19.54 46.28 11.19
C THR A 21 19.37 45.47 9.90
N ALA A 22 19.99 45.94 8.82
CA ALA A 22 19.86 45.37 7.48
C ALA A 22 20.84 44.21 7.24
N ARG A 23 20.57 43.41 6.20
CA ARG A 23 21.60 42.64 5.50
C ARG A 23 21.50 42.89 3.99
N PRO A 24 22.63 43.05 3.28
CA PRO A 24 22.64 43.64 1.95
C PRO A 24 22.32 42.64 0.84
N ARG A 25 21.78 43.21 -0.24
CA ARG A 25 21.57 42.63 -1.56
C ARG A 25 22.89 42.65 -2.32
N MET A 26 23.34 41.52 -2.88
CA MET A 26 24.38 41.53 -3.91
C MET A 26 23.74 41.31 -5.28
N VAL A 27 24.04 42.23 -6.20
CA VAL A 27 23.78 42.17 -7.63
C VAL A 27 25.12 42.44 -8.29
N LEU A 28 25.48 41.67 -9.31
CA LEU A 28 26.53 42.00 -10.26
C LEU A 28 26.07 41.60 -11.65
N GLU A 29 26.34 42.48 -12.61
CA GLU A 29 25.96 42.40 -14.03
C GLU A 29 26.90 41.41 -14.76
N GLY A 30 26.58 40.86 -15.95
CA GLY A 30 26.75 41.52 -17.25
C GLY A 30 28.25 41.65 -17.62
N SER A 31 28.74 41.31 -18.82
CA SER A 31 28.07 41.03 -20.10
C SER A 31 29.01 40.17 -21.02
N PRO A 32 29.11 40.27 -22.39
CA PRO A 32 29.06 39.05 -23.22
C PRO A 32 30.25 38.82 -24.19
N GLU A 33 30.42 37.59 -24.70
CA GLU A 33 31.11 37.36 -25.98
C GLU A 33 30.39 36.33 -26.87
N ALA A 34 30.58 36.47 -28.18
CA ALA A 34 29.69 35.93 -29.20
C ALA A 34 30.15 34.59 -29.78
N VAL A 35 29.18 33.74 -30.15
CA VAL A 35 29.40 32.60 -31.05
C VAL A 35 28.82 32.95 -32.41
N SER A 36 29.69 33.13 -33.41
CA SER A 36 29.26 33.35 -34.79
C SER A 36 28.97 32.04 -35.52
N SER A 37 28.09 32.17 -36.50
CA SER A 37 27.67 31.13 -37.44
C SER A 37 28.81 30.46 -38.19
N GLN A 38 28.66 29.15 -38.45
CA GLN A 38 28.91 28.59 -39.78
C GLN A 38 27.92 27.46 -40.09
N SER A 39 27.72 27.22 -41.38
CA SER A 39 26.49 26.64 -41.94
C SER A 39 26.78 25.47 -42.88
N LEU A 40 25.75 24.66 -43.14
CA LEU A 40 25.72 23.60 -44.18
C LEU A 40 26.58 22.35 -43.79
N ASP A 41 26.27 21.13 -44.23
CA ASP A 41 25.39 20.73 -45.33
C ASP A 41 24.73 19.35 -45.11
N LEU A 42 23.71 19.03 -45.92
CA LEU A 42 23.16 17.67 -45.95
C LEU A 42 24.16 16.68 -46.56
N ARG A 43 24.29 15.48 -45.98
CA ARG A 43 24.42 14.24 -46.79
C ARG A 43 24.07 12.97 -46.01
N ARG A 44 23.04 12.28 -46.53
CA ARG A 44 22.54 10.98 -46.11
C ARG A 44 23.38 9.88 -46.77
N ALA A 45 24.15 9.12 -45.99
CA ALA A 45 24.84 7.92 -46.48
C ALA A 45 24.94 6.85 -45.38
N CYS A 46 24.42 5.65 -45.65
CA CYS A 46 24.54 4.49 -44.78
C CYS A 46 25.52 3.49 -45.40
N PRO A 47 26.50 2.98 -44.63
CA PRO A 47 27.20 1.76 -44.98
C PRO A 47 27.05 0.65 -43.92
N LYS A 48 26.27 -0.37 -44.31
CA LYS A 48 26.60 -1.81 -44.21
C LYS A 48 27.27 -2.32 -42.92
N SER A 49 26.48 -3.09 -42.17
CA SER A 49 26.87 -4.19 -41.27
C SER A 49 28.26 -4.81 -41.54
N SER A 50 29.17 -4.65 -40.58
CA SER A 50 30.29 -5.57 -40.35
C SER A 50 30.03 -6.36 -39.07
N ARG A 51 30.03 -7.70 -39.16
CA ARG A 51 29.95 -8.57 -37.99
C ARG A 51 31.34 -8.64 -37.34
N ILE A 52 31.46 -8.13 -36.12
CA ILE A 52 32.66 -8.31 -35.29
C ILE A 52 32.35 -9.43 -34.29
N TYR A 53 33.06 -10.56 -34.41
CA TYR A 53 33.09 -11.59 -33.37
C TYR A 53 34.04 -11.11 -32.25
N PRO A 54 33.66 -11.15 -30.96
CA PRO A 54 34.59 -10.88 -29.88
C PRO A 54 35.53 -12.07 -29.66
N SER A 55 36.82 -11.80 -29.48
CA SER A 55 37.81 -12.79 -29.07
C SER A 55 37.56 -13.26 -27.62
N PRO A 56 37.89 -14.52 -27.27
CA PRO A 56 37.68 -15.05 -25.92
C PRO A 56 38.75 -14.54 -24.96
N GLY A 57 38.51 -13.40 -24.31
CA GLY A 57 39.56 -12.77 -23.50
C GLY A 57 39.17 -11.60 -22.61
N ASP A 58 37.89 -11.36 -22.33
CA ASP A 58 37.46 -10.39 -21.30
C ASP A 58 36.31 -10.95 -20.48
N SER A 59 36.60 -11.34 -19.23
CA SER A 59 35.61 -11.73 -18.25
C SER A 59 34.89 -10.50 -17.71
N ILE A 60 33.91 -10.02 -18.50
CA ILE A 60 32.93 -9.02 -18.06
C ILE A 60 32.40 -9.47 -16.69
N LEU A 61 32.70 -8.69 -15.65
CA LEU A 61 32.05 -8.77 -14.36
C LEU A 61 30.59 -8.33 -14.56
N LEU A 62 29.78 -9.26 -15.05
CA LEU A 62 28.33 -9.20 -14.97
C LEU A 62 27.99 -9.17 -13.49
N THR A 63 27.87 -7.96 -12.96
CA THR A 63 27.20 -7.68 -11.69
C THR A 63 25.77 -8.16 -11.84
N LYS A 64 25.52 -9.44 -11.53
CA LYS A 64 24.18 -10.03 -11.57
C LYS A 64 23.26 -9.14 -10.76
N GLU A 65 22.21 -8.63 -11.39
CA GLU A 65 21.21 -7.83 -10.72
C GLU A 65 20.69 -8.60 -9.49
N PRO A 66 20.47 -7.93 -8.35
CA PRO A 66 19.99 -8.59 -7.15
C PRO A 66 18.62 -9.22 -7.44
N VAL A 67 18.51 -10.54 -7.26
CA VAL A 67 17.28 -11.29 -7.53
C VAL A 67 16.13 -10.71 -6.70
N LYS A 68 15.12 -10.15 -7.37
CA LYS A 68 13.89 -9.64 -6.75
C LYS A 68 12.87 -10.77 -6.64
N TYR A 69 12.42 -11.04 -5.42
CA TYR A 69 11.33 -11.99 -5.16
C TYR A 69 9.97 -11.39 -5.52
N GLY A 70 9.76 -10.12 -5.19
CA GLY A 70 8.51 -9.40 -5.44
C GLY A 70 8.46 -8.08 -4.67
N GLU A 71 7.27 -7.55 -4.46
CA GLU A 71 7.03 -6.29 -3.78
C GLU A 71 5.74 -6.31 -2.96
N LEU A 72 5.81 -5.79 -1.73
CA LEU A 72 4.66 -5.52 -0.88
C LEU A 72 4.28 -4.04 -1.00
N ILE A 73 3.02 -3.74 -1.29
CA ILE A 73 2.50 -2.38 -1.48
C ILE A 73 1.38 -2.13 -0.48
N VAL A 74 1.43 -1.05 0.30
CA VAL A 74 0.37 -0.70 1.26
C VAL A 74 -0.78 -0.01 0.52
N LEU A 75 -2.00 -0.56 0.66
CA LEU A 75 -3.19 0.08 0.09
C LEU A 75 -3.54 1.37 0.84
N GLY A 76 -4.08 2.34 0.10
CA GLY A 76 -4.63 3.59 0.64
C GLY A 76 -3.68 4.79 0.69
N TYR A 77 -2.49 4.69 0.11
CA TYR A 77 -1.48 5.78 0.14
C TYR A 77 -0.99 6.27 -1.23
N ASN A 78 -1.55 5.77 -2.33
CA ASN A 78 -1.22 6.20 -3.71
C ASN A 78 0.30 6.28 -3.98
N GLY A 79 1.10 5.35 -3.42
CA GLY A 79 2.54 5.26 -3.60
C GLY A 79 3.38 6.32 -2.85
N SER A 80 2.89 6.88 -1.73
CA SER A 80 3.71 7.56 -0.71
C SER A 80 2.91 7.76 0.58
N LEU A 81 3.51 7.48 1.74
CA LEU A 81 2.88 7.79 3.03
C LEU A 81 2.66 9.32 3.20
N PRO A 82 1.68 9.77 4.02
CA PRO A 82 1.37 11.20 4.17
C PRO A 82 2.54 12.05 4.68
N ASN A 83 3.41 11.47 5.52
CA ASN A 83 4.61 12.11 6.07
C ASN A 83 5.90 11.81 5.26
N GLY A 84 5.72 11.29 4.04
CA GLY A 84 6.77 10.75 3.18
C GLY A 84 7.27 9.37 3.63
N ASP A 85 7.81 8.63 2.67
CA ASP A 85 8.47 7.35 2.92
C ASP A 85 9.85 7.57 3.58
N LYS A 86 10.09 6.96 4.75
CA LYS A 86 11.28 7.18 5.58
C LYS A 86 11.84 5.85 6.10
N GLY A 87 12.98 5.44 5.53
CA GLY A 87 13.68 4.21 5.92
C GLY A 87 12.81 2.97 5.71
N ARG A 88 12.47 2.28 6.80
CA ARG A 88 11.63 1.07 6.78
C ARG A 88 10.11 1.35 6.84
N ARG A 89 9.71 2.59 7.15
CA ARG A 89 8.31 3.04 7.11
C ARG A 89 8.05 3.69 5.76
N ARG A 90 7.38 2.97 4.86
CA ARG A 90 7.21 3.36 3.45
C ARG A 90 5.91 2.80 2.88
N SER A 91 5.49 3.31 1.73
CA SER A 91 4.29 2.87 1.01
C SER A 91 4.48 1.54 0.30
N ARG A 92 5.73 1.13 0.02
CA ARG A 92 6.08 -0.12 -0.65
C ARG A 92 7.44 -0.67 -0.21
N LEU A 93 7.61 -1.99 -0.26
CA LEU A 93 8.86 -2.70 0.00
C LEU A 93 9.11 -3.78 -1.06
N ALA A 94 10.14 -3.60 -1.88
CA ALA A 94 10.69 -4.66 -2.72
C ALA A 94 11.51 -5.67 -1.87
N LEU A 95 11.23 -6.96 -2.05
CA LEU A 95 11.94 -8.07 -1.39
C LEU A 95 13.00 -8.61 -2.35
N PHE A 96 14.25 -8.67 -1.91
CA PHE A 96 15.40 -9.14 -2.70
C PHE A 96 16.14 -10.27 -1.98
N LYS A 97 16.73 -11.20 -2.75
CA LYS A 97 17.60 -12.25 -2.23
C LYS A 97 18.70 -11.67 -1.36
N ARG A 98 18.75 -12.06 -0.10
CA ARG A 98 19.71 -11.51 0.87
C ARG A 98 21.12 -12.04 0.56
N PRO A 99 22.19 -11.25 0.84
CA PRO A 99 23.57 -11.69 0.67
C PRO A 99 23.89 -12.99 1.43
N LYS A 100 23.32 -13.15 2.63
CA LYS A 100 23.35 -14.38 3.43
C LYS A 100 21.91 -14.83 3.73
N PRO A 101 21.60 -16.14 3.71
CA PRO A 101 20.30 -16.64 4.14
C PRO A 101 20.01 -16.22 5.58
N ASN A 102 18.75 -15.95 5.87
CA ASN A 102 18.24 -15.75 7.24
C ASN A 102 16.95 -16.53 7.51
N GLY A 103 16.63 -17.49 6.63
CA GLY A 103 15.53 -18.42 6.81
C GLY A 103 15.66 -19.27 8.06
N VAL A 104 14.52 -19.79 8.50
CA VAL A 104 14.40 -20.69 9.64
C VAL A 104 13.33 -21.74 9.39
N LYS A 105 13.51 -22.93 9.96
CA LYS A 105 12.57 -24.06 9.87
C LYS A 105 12.41 -24.75 11.23
N PRO A 106 11.25 -25.40 11.50
CA PRO A 106 11.05 -26.15 12.74
C PRO A 106 12.13 -27.23 12.93
N ASP A 107 12.51 -27.46 14.18
CA ASP A 107 13.52 -28.45 14.57
C ASP A 107 13.02 -29.27 15.78
N VAL A 108 13.44 -28.93 17.00
CA VAL A 108 13.12 -29.69 18.22
C VAL A 108 11.84 -29.19 18.90
N ILE A 109 11.06 -30.09 19.50
CA ILE A 109 9.86 -29.78 20.28
C ILE A 109 10.09 -30.11 21.76
N HIS A 110 9.91 -29.13 22.64
CA HIS A 110 10.03 -29.27 24.08
C HIS A 110 8.66 -29.17 24.76
N HIS A 111 8.33 -30.17 25.58
CA HIS A 111 7.17 -30.15 26.47
C HIS A 111 7.61 -29.69 27.87
N ILE A 112 7.10 -28.55 28.32
CA ILE A 112 7.53 -27.89 29.57
C ILE A 112 6.38 -27.87 30.56
N SER A 113 6.61 -28.43 31.76
CA SER A 113 5.62 -28.53 32.85
C SER A 113 5.80 -27.51 33.97
N THR A 114 6.78 -26.61 33.86
CA THR A 114 7.05 -25.55 34.86
C THR A 114 7.64 -24.28 34.23
N PRO A 115 7.09 -23.08 34.53
CA PRO A 115 7.53 -21.81 33.91
C PRO A 115 8.93 -21.33 34.33
N LEU A 116 9.55 -21.93 35.35
CA LEU A 116 10.96 -21.70 35.69
C LEU A 116 11.90 -22.29 34.63
N VAL A 117 11.50 -23.38 33.98
CA VAL A 117 12.32 -24.09 32.98
C VAL A 117 12.26 -23.42 31.61
N SER A 118 11.16 -22.73 31.26
CA SER A 118 11.04 -22.06 29.96
C SER A 118 12.04 -20.91 29.75
N LYS A 119 12.49 -20.23 30.82
CA LYS A 119 13.59 -19.25 30.74
C LYS A 119 14.97 -19.91 30.59
N ALA A 120 15.12 -21.15 31.02
CA ALA A 120 16.39 -21.89 30.97
C ALA A 120 16.60 -22.62 29.63
N LEU A 121 15.51 -23.08 28.99
CA LEU A 121 15.55 -23.77 27.70
C LEU A 121 15.63 -22.84 26.47
N SER A 122 15.46 -21.53 26.63
CA SER A 122 15.60 -20.59 25.52
C SER A 122 17.08 -20.48 25.10
N ASN A 123 17.52 -21.31 24.14
CA ASN A 123 18.84 -21.16 23.54
C ASN A 123 18.93 -19.78 22.86
N LYS A 124 19.73 -18.86 23.43
CA LYS A 124 19.81 -17.44 23.03
C LYS A 124 20.21 -17.22 21.57
N GLY A 125 20.72 -18.24 20.88
CA GLY A 125 21.07 -18.20 19.46
C GLY A 125 19.95 -18.61 18.48
N GLN A 126 18.94 -19.38 18.91
CA GLN A 126 17.92 -19.94 18.01
C GLN A 126 16.62 -19.12 18.00
N HIS A 127 15.78 -19.38 17.01
CA HIS A 127 14.41 -18.87 16.99
C HIS A 127 13.48 -19.88 17.67
N SER A 128 12.34 -19.44 18.18
CA SER A 128 11.38 -20.34 18.82
C SER A 128 9.94 -19.86 18.72
N ILE A 129 8.99 -20.79 18.91
CA ILE A 129 7.56 -20.50 19.03
C ILE A 129 7.05 -21.12 20.32
N SER A 130 6.55 -20.27 21.21
CA SER A 130 6.08 -20.62 22.55
C SER A 130 4.55 -20.71 22.60
N TYR A 131 4.02 -21.91 22.74
CA TYR A 131 2.60 -22.21 22.88
C TYR A 131 2.23 -22.42 24.35
N THR A 132 1.69 -21.40 25.03
CA THR A 132 1.29 -21.50 26.45
C THR A 132 -0.11 -22.11 26.58
N LEU A 133 -0.18 -23.42 26.81
CA LEU A 133 -1.44 -24.16 26.92
C LEU A 133 -2.13 -23.90 28.27
N SER A 134 -1.36 -23.69 29.34
CA SER A 134 -1.85 -23.25 30.65
C SER A 134 -0.70 -22.65 31.49
N ARG A 135 -1.03 -22.08 32.65
CA ARG A 135 -0.05 -21.57 33.64
C ARG A 135 1.08 -22.55 34.02
N SER A 136 0.83 -23.87 33.90
CA SER A 136 1.80 -24.93 34.21
C SER A 136 2.20 -25.76 32.99
N HIS A 137 1.72 -25.47 31.78
CA HIS A 137 2.09 -26.26 30.60
C HIS A 137 2.29 -25.40 29.36
N SER A 138 3.48 -25.49 28.78
CA SER A 138 3.83 -24.86 27.51
C SER A 138 4.55 -25.84 26.59
N VAL A 139 4.33 -25.69 25.30
CA VAL A 139 5.13 -26.35 24.26
C VAL A 139 6.01 -25.29 23.61
N ILE A 140 7.31 -25.53 23.53
CA ILE A 140 8.23 -24.66 22.77
C ILE A 140 8.72 -25.46 21.57
N VAL A 141 8.55 -24.89 20.38
CA VAL A 141 9.13 -25.43 19.14
C VAL A 141 10.33 -24.57 18.80
N GLU A 142 11.53 -25.16 18.79
CA GLU A 142 12.74 -24.51 18.33
C GLU A 142 12.79 -24.47 16.81
N TYR A 143 13.43 -23.42 16.28
CA TYR A 143 13.60 -23.16 14.87
C TYR A 143 15.09 -23.01 14.56
N THR A 144 15.59 -23.92 13.74
CA THR A 144 16.98 -23.94 13.28
C THR A 144 17.14 -23.11 12.01
N HIS A 145 18.39 -22.83 11.63
CA HIS A 145 18.69 -22.07 10.43
C HIS A 145 18.32 -22.85 9.16
N ASP A 146 17.72 -22.17 8.20
CA ASP A 146 17.50 -22.69 6.86
C ASP A 146 18.31 -21.88 5.83
N CYS A 147 19.21 -22.57 5.12
CA CYS A 147 20.09 -21.96 4.11
C CYS A 147 19.39 -21.72 2.76
N GLU A 148 18.24 -22.37 2.53
CA GLU A 148 17.49 -22.33 1.28
C GLU A 148 16.42 -21.24 1.24
N THR A 149 16.20 -20.50 2.34
CA THR A 149 15.18 -19.44 2.40
C THR A 149 15.70 -18.11 2.97
N ASP A 150 15.03 -17.03 2.57
CA ASP A 150 15.14 -15.70 3.19
C ASP A 150 13.82 -15.35 3.88
N MET A 151 13.89 -14.88 5.12
CA MET A 151 12.75 -14.43 5.90
C MET A 151 12.70 -12.90 5.95
N PHE A 152 11.51 -12.32 5.75
CA PHE A 152 11.22 -10.90 5.90
C PHE A 152 10.07 -10.72 6.90
N GLN A 153 10.19 -9.80 7.85
CA GLN A 153 9.16 -9.58 8.86
C GLN A 153 8.44 -8.25 8.68
N ILE A 154 7.13 -8.26 8.88
CA ILE A 154 6.24 -7.11 8.71
C ILE A 154 5.45 -6.90 10.00
N GLY A 155 5.29 -5.65 10.41
CA GLY A 155 4.50 -5.29 11.58
C GLY A 155 4.64 -3.81 11.94
N ARG A 156 4.00 -3.38 13.02
CA ARG A 156 4.06 -1.98 13.46
C ARG A 156 5.26 -1.63 14.33
N SER A 157 6.08 -2.61 14.76
CA SER A 157 7.26 -2.30 15.57
C SER A 157 8.35 -1.65 14.74
N THR A 158 9.04 -0.67 15.32
CA THR A 158 10.22 -0.03 14.73
C THR A 158 11.53 -0.73 15.08
N GLU A 159 11.48 -1.83 15.84
CA GLU A 159 12.64 -2.67 16.16
C GLU A 159 13.33 -3.24 14.90
N SER A 160 14.62 -3.54 14.98
CA SER A 160 15.49 -3.77 13.81
C SER A 160 15.18 -5.04 12.99
N MET A 161 14.52 -6.04 13.58
CA MET A 161 14.12 -7.30 12.94
C MET A 161 12.84 -7.18 12.09
N ILE A 162 12.18 -6.03 12.07
CA ILE A 162 11.08 -5.73 11.13
C ILE A 162 11.67 -5.13 9.87
N ASP A 163 11.49 -5.77 8.72
CA ASP A 163 11.92 -5.23 7.42
C ASP A 163 10.93 -4.17 6.90
N PHE A 164 9.64 -4.36 7.15
CA PHE A 164 8.57 -3.45 6.73
C PHE A 164 7.75 -2.91 7.90
N VAL A 165 7.88 -1.62 8.21
CA VAL A 165 7.13 -0.97 9.28
C VAL A 165 5.81 -0.43 8.71
N VAL A 166 4.70 -1.07 9.08
CA VAL A 166 3.35 -0.74 8.62
C VAL A 166 2.55 -0.09 9.76
N THR A 167 1.80 0.96 9.45
CA THR A 167 0.87 1.62 10.38
C THR A 167 -0.55 1.58 9.82
N ASP A 168 -1.55 1.69 10.68
CA ASP A 168 -2.96 1.62 10.32
C ASP A 168 -3.32 2.63 9.21
N THR A 169 -4.02 2.16 8.19
CA THR A 169 -4.44 2.95 7.03
C THR A 169 -5.57 3.88 7.45
N THR A 170 -5.30 5.19 7.45
CA THR A 170 -6.29 6.23 7.71
C THR A 170 -7.11 6.52 6.44
N PRO A 171 -8.44 6.28 6.41
CA PRO A 171 -9.25 6.52 5.22
C PRO A 171 -9.29 8.00 4.81
N GLY A 172 -8.91 8.28 3.56
CA GLY A 172 -8.90 9.63 2.99
C GLY A 172 -7.71 10.48 3.42
N ALA A 173 -6.90 10.90 2.44
CA ALA A 173 -5.67 11.67 2.65
C ALA A 173 -5.88 13.09 3.24
N ASN A 174 -7.11 13.54 3.43
CA ASN A 174 -7.47 14.89 3.90
C ASN A 174 -8.06 14.93 5.32
N SER A 175 -8.14 13.79 6.02
CA SER A 175 -8.71 13.70 7.37
C SER A 175 -7.71 14.15 8.45
N ALA A 176 -7.21 15.37 8.36
CA ALA A 176 -6.30 15.99 9.35
C ALA A 176 -7.03 16.52 10.60
N ILE A 177 -8.14 15.88 10.98
CA ILE A 177 -9.05 16.32 12.06
C ILE A 177 -9.52 15.10 12.87
N ASP A 178 -8.66 14.55 13.73
CA ASP A 178 -8.81 14.66 15.19
C ASP A 178 -7.56 14.07 15.87
N GLY A 179 -7.13 14.66 16.97
CA GLY A 179 -5.88 14.35 17.69
C GLY A 179 -5.95 13.11 18.59
N GLN A 180 -6.97 12.26 18.43
CA GLN A 180 -7.12 11.04 19.22
C GLN A 180 -6.34 9.90 18.58
N SER A 181 -5.27 9.48 19.26
CA SER A 181 -4.45 8.32 18.89
C SER A 181 -5.23 7.02 19.05
N ALA A 182 -6.05 6.69 18.03
CA ALA A 182 -6.71 5.40 17.93
C ALA A 182 -5.69 4.26 18.15
N GLN A 183 -6.02 3.34 19.05
CA GLN A 183 -5.11 2.28 19.43
C GLN A 183 -4.92 1.32 18.25
N SER A 184 -3.73 1.37 17.64
CA SER A 184 -3.32 0.54 16.50
C SER A 184 -3.67 -0.93 16.71
N THR A 185 -4.41 -1.51 15.78
CA THR A 185 -4.84 -2.92 15.82
C THR A 185 -3.85 -3.86 15.14
N ILE A 186 -2.84 -3.30 14.45
CA ILE A 186 -1.76 -4.05 13.81
C ILE A 186 -0.84 -4.64 14.88
N SER A 187 -0.45 -5.91 14.69
CA SER A 187 0.51 -6.57 15.58
C SER A 187 1.92 -5.99 15.45
N ARG A 188 2.68 -5.96 16.55
CA ARG A 188 4.09 -5.49 16.56
C ARG A 188 4.97 -6.27 15.57
N PHE A 189 4.77 -7.58 15.54
CA PHE A 189 5.38 -8.53 14.63
C PHE A 189 4.21 -9.33 14.00
N ALA A 190 3.67 -8.83 12.89
CA ALA A 190 2.38 -9.27 12.36
C ALA A 190 2.46 -10.53 11.51
N CYS A 191 3.41 -10.60 10.57
CA CYS A 191 3.63 -11.76 9.73
C CYS A 191 5.10 -11.88 9.28
N ARG A 192 5.43 -13.07 8.76
CA ARG A 192 6.66 -13.37 8.03
C ARG A 192 6.31 -13.67 6.58
N VAL A 193 7.09 -13.16 5.65
CA VAL A 193 7.17 -13.65 4.28
C VAL A 193 8.49 -14.40 4.14
N ILE A 194 8.43 -15.67 3.75
CA ILE A 194 9.60 -16.53 3.55
C ILE A 194 9.70 -16.85 2.06
N CYS A 195 10.82 -16.48 1.44
CA CYS A 195 11.07 -16.70 0.02
C CYS A 195 12.13 -17.79 -0.16
N GLU A 196 11.89 -18.73 -1.07
CA GLU A 196 12.91 -19.67 -1.55
C GLU A 196 14.05 -18.92 -2.25
N ARG A 197 15.29 -19.28 -1.94
CA ARG A 197 16.49 -18.65 -2.51
C ARG A 197 16.85 -19.18 -3.89
N ASN A 198 16.20 -20.25 -4.36
CA ASN A 198 16.41 -20.87 -5.66
C ASN A 198 15.11 -20.81 -6.49
N PRO A 199 15.19 -20.87 -7.85
CA PRO A 199 14.00 -20.91 -8.70
C PRO A 199 13.01 -22.01 -8.28
N PRO A 200 11.68 -21.76 -8.31
CA PRO A 200 11.01 -20.58 -8.85
C PRO A 200 10.94 -19.38 -7.89
N TYR A 201 11.66 -19.41 -6.77
CA TYR A 201 11.69 -18.38 -5.74
C TYR A 201 10.35 -18.17 -5.01
N THR A 202 9.65 -19.26 -4.71
CA THR A 202 8.31 -19.24 -4.10
C THR A 202 8.29 -18.42 -2.82
N ALA A 203 7.40 -17.43 -2.74
CA ALA A 203 7.13 -16.68 -1.52
C ALA A 203 5.95 -17.29 -0.76
N ARG A 204 6.11 -17.53 0.54
CA ARG A 204 5.06 -18.03 1.44
C ARG A 204 4.86 -17.11 2.64
N ILE A 205 3.63 -16.98 3.10
CA ILE A 205 3.28 -16.15 4.26
C ILE A 205 2.96 -16.98 5.51
N TYR A 206 3.35 -16.47 6.67
CA TYR A 206 3.10 -17.09 7.97
C TYR A 206 2.63 -16.01 8.96
N ALA A 207 1.65 -16.33 9.81
CA ALA A 207 1.25 -15.40 10.85
C ALA A 207 2.33 -15.25 11.94
N ALA A 208 2.30 -14.11 12.63
CA ALA A 208 3.32 -13.63 13.57
C ALA A 208 4.72 -13.43 12.96
N GLY A 209 5.52 -12.61 13.64
CA GLY A 209 6.97 -12.54 13.46
C GLY A 209 7.69 -12.70 14.80
N PHE A 210 8.96 -13.09 14.73
CA PHE A 210 9.82 -13.24 15.90
C PHE A 210 10.21 -11.87 16.46
N ASP A 211 10.18 -11.75 17.78
CA ASP A 211 10.54 -10.54 18.52
C ASP A 211 12.05 -10.40 18.77
N ALA A 212 12.45 -9.44 19.62
CA ALA A 212 13.86 -9.22 19.99
C ALA A 212 14.50 -10.41 20.73
N SER A 213 13.70 -11.29 21.32
CA SER A 213 14.16 -12.56 21.93
C SER A 213 14.14 -13.73 20.94
N ARG A 214 13.89 -13.47 19.65
CA ARG A 214 13.74 -14.47 18.57
C ARG A 214 12.55 -15.41 18.79
N ASN A 215 11.54 -14.98 19.55
CA ASN A 215 10.39 -15.81 19.94
C ASN A 215 9.09 -15.31 19.30
N ILE A 216 8.18 -16.24 18.99
CA ILE A 216 6.76 -15.96 18.76
C ILE A 216 5.98 -16.49 19.96
N PHE A 217 5.31 -15.60 20.69
CA PHE A 217 4.54 -15.98 21.88
C PHE A 217 3.03 -16.10 21.60
N LEU A 218 2.50 -17.31 21.78
CA LEU A 218 1.07 -17.63 21.72
C LEU A 218 0.56 -17.95 23.13
N GLY A 219 0.13 -16.89 23.83
CA GLY A 219 -0.40 -16.99 25.20
C GLY A 219 -1.71 -17.78 25.32
N GLU A 220 -2.22 -17.92 26.54
CA GLU A 220 -3.40 -18.74 26.87
C GLU A 220 -4.62 -18.43 25.97
N ARG A 221 -4.87 -17.15 25.65
CA ARG A 221 -5.98 -16.66 24.78
C ARG A 221 -5.69 -16.67 23.26
N ALA A 222 -4.67 -17.40 22.80
CA ALA A 222 -4.47 -17.66 21.38
C ALA A 222 -5.12 -19.00 20.98
N ALA A 223 -5.79 -19.06 19.84
CA ALA A 223 -6.27 -20.33 19.29
C ALA A 223 -5.03 -21.20 18.95
N LYS A 224 -4.95 -22.42 19.49
CA LYS A 224 -3.82 -23.33 19.29
C LYS A 224 -4.23 -24.78 19.54
N TRP A 225 -3.61 -25.70 18.82
CA TRP A 225 -4.00 -27.10 18.78
C TRP A 225 -2.81 -27.97 18.38
N ARG A 226 -2.92 -29.28 18.62
CA ARG A 226 -2.08 -30.26 17.93
C ARG A 226 -2.64 -30.55 16.54
N THR A 227 -1.79 -30.55 15.53
CA THR A 227 -2.13 -30.94 14.15
C THR A 227 -2.14 -32.48 14.02
N PRO A 228 -2.72 -33.06 12.95
CA PRO A 228 -2.85 -34.51 12.79
C PRO A 228 -1.52 -35.28 12.75
N ASP A 229 -0.44 -34.61 12.32
CA ASP A 229 0.96 -35.06 12.34
C ASP A 229 1.64 -34.98 13.72
N GLY A 230 0.92 -34.53 14.75
CA GLY A 230 1.39 -34.41 16.13
C GLY A 230 2.11 -33.11 16.47
N LEU A 231 2.37 -32.24 15.47
CA LEU A 231 2.98 -30.93 15.67
C LEU A 231 2.03 -29.95 16.39
N MET A 232 2.54 -28.74 16.72
CA MET A 232 1.74 -27.65 17.26
C MET A 232 1.54 -26.56 16.20
N ASP A 233 0.33 -25.99 16.17
CA ASP A 233 0.01 -24.81 15.36
C ASP A 233 -0.97 -23.90 16.12
N GLY A 234 -1.15 -22.67 15.65
CA GLY A 234 -2.05 -21.70 16.24
C GLY A 234 -2.23 -20.43 15.42
N LEU A 235 -3.14 -19.57 15.88
CA LEU A 235 -3.48 -18.30 15.27
C LEU A 235 -3.07 -17.15 16.20
N THR A 236 -2.63 -16.04 15.63
CA THR A 236 -2.44 -14.79 16.37
C THR A 236 -3.78 -14.23 16.84
N THR A 237 -3.79 -13.34 17.84
CA THR A 237 -5.05 -12.83 18.42
C THR A 237 -6.00 -12.30 17.35
N ASN A 238 -5.54 -11.37 16.49
CA ASN A 238 -6.38 -10.72 15.47
C ASN A 238 -6.35 -11.41 14.10
N GLY A 239 -5.50 -12.42 13.91
CA GLY A 239 -5.34 -13.12 12.63
C GLY A 239 -4.59 -12.32 11.55
N VAL A 240 -3.92 -13.05 10.67
CA VAL A 240 -3.40 -12.53 9.39
C VAL A 240 -4.28 -13.14 8.30
N LEU A 241 -4.97 -12.29 7.55
CA LEU A 241 -5.88 -12.76 6.50
C LEU A 241 -5.22 -12.63 5.13
N VAL A 242 -5.51 -13.55 4.22
CA VAL A 242 -5.02 -13.54 2.85
C VAL A 242 -6.16 -13.84 1.88
N MET A 243 -6.16 -13.16 0.73
CA MET A 243 -7.06 -13.44 -0.39
C MET A 243 -6.25 -13.49 -1.68
N HIS A 244 -6.32 -14.62 -2.39
CA HIS A 244 -5.74 -14.76 -3.73
C HIS A 244 -6.82 -14.44 -4.77
N PRO A 245 -6.58 -13.55 -5.75
CA PRO A 245 -7.53 -13.30 -6.82
C PRO A 245 -7.65 -14.52 -7.74
N ASN A 246 -8.88 -14.82 -8.18
CA ASN A 246 -9.10 -15.92 -9.12
C ASN A 246 -8.64 -15.49 -10.52
N GLY A 247 -7.87 -16.32 -11.20
CA GLY A 247 -7.29 -16.01 -12.52
C GLY A 247 -5.98 -15.20 -12.47
N GLY A 248 -5.40 -15.00 -11.29
CA GLY A 248 -4.19 -14.19 -11.10
C GLY A 248 -4.51 -12.71 -10.90
N PHE A 249 -3.59 -11.82 -11.30
CA PHE A 249 -3.80 -10.37 -11.26
C PHE A 249 -3.68 -9.79 -12.67
N SER A 250 -4.81 -9.76 -13.34
CA SER A 250 -4.98 -9.45 -14.76
C SER A 250 -6.37 -8.87 -15.01
N GLU A 251 -6.63 -8.48 -16.25
CA GLU A 251 -7.90 -7.88 -16.70
C GLU A 251 -9.15 -8.74 -16.42
N ASP A 252 -9.04 -10.06 -16.44
CA ASP A 252 -10.15 -11.01 -16.25
C ASP A 252 -10.28 -11.51 -14.80
N SER A 253 -9.54 -10.91 -13.86
CA SER A 253 -9.47 -11.38 -12.47
C SER A 253 -10.76 -11.10 -11.70
N THR A 254 -11.15 -12.04 -10.83
CA THR A 254 -12.29 -11.88 -9.93
C THR A 254 -11.89 -12.01 -8.46
N PRO A 255 -12.66 -11.43 -7.51
CA PRO A 255 -12.34 -11.52 -6.08
C PRO A 255 -12.25 -12.98 -5.61
N GLY A 256 -11.21 -13.26 -4.83
CA GLY A 256 -11.08 -14.54 -4.13
C GLY A 256 -11.86 -14.59 -2.82
N VAL A 257 -11.62 -15.65 -2.06
CA VAL A 257 -12.14 -15.81 -0.69
C VAL A 257 -11.05 -15.45 0.31
N TRP A 258 -11.40 -14.67 1.35
CA TRP A 258 -10.48 -14.42 2.46
C TRP A 258 -10.29 -15.69 3.31
N ARG A 259 -9.04 -16.01 3.58
CA ARG A 259 -8.59 -17.06 4.47
C ARG A 259 -7.79 -16.49 5.63
N GLU A 260 -7.72 -17.24 6.72
CA GLU A 260 -6.80 -16.96 7.80
C GLU A 260 -5.57 -17.88 7.71
N ILE A 261 -4.38 -17.30 7.85
CA ILE A 261 -3.11 -18.02 7.82
C ILE A 261 -2.65 -18.28 9.26
N SER A 262 -2.21 -19.51 9.55
CA SER A 262 -1.68 -19.87 10.85
C SER A 262 -0.20 -19.50 11.04
N VAL A 263 0.30 -19.66 12.27
CA VAL A 263 1.70 -19.40 12.61
C VAL A 263 2.65 -20.42 11.95
N CYS A 264 2.17 -21.65 11.70
CA CYS A 264 2.88 -22.66 10.90
C CYS A 264 2.55 -22.62 9.39
N GLY A 265 1.69 -21.69 8.93
CA GLY A 265 1.42 -21.47 7.50
C GLY A 265 0.28 -22.32 6.91
N ASN A 266 -0.53 -22.97 7.75
CA ASN A 266 -1.73 -23.68 7.31
C ASN A 266 -2.86 -22.67 6.99
N VAL A 267 -3.73 -23.02 6.05
CA VAL A 267 -4.83 -22.18 5.57
C VAL A 267 -6.15 -22.58 6.22
N TYR A 268 -6.84 -21.62 6.81
CA TYR A 268 -8.14 -21.79 7.46
C TYR A 268 -9.20 -20.89 6.83
N ALA A 269 -10.45 -21.32 6.86
CA ALA A 269 -11.59 -20.41 6.71
C ALA A 269 -11.57 -19.35 7.82
N LEU A 270 -12.27 -18.23 7.60
CA LEU A 270 -12.43 -17.20 8.63
C LEU A 270 -13.12 -17.75 9.88
N ARG A 271 -12.82 -17.12 11.02
CA ARG A 271 -13.57 -17.28 12.27
C ARG A 271 -14.89 -16.50 12.20
N ASP A 272 -15.85 -16.82 13.07
CA ASP A 272 -17.16 -16.13 13.15
C ASP A 272 -17.02 -14.62 13.43
N SER A 273 -16.01 -14.24 14.22
CA SER A 273 -15.54 -12.87 14.38
C SER A 273 -14.03 -12.81 14.28
N ARG A 274 -13.51 -11.68 13.81
CA ARG A 274 -12.11 -11.35 14.07
C ARG A 274 -11.86 -11.39 15.58
N SER A 275 -10.73 -11.96 15.95
CA SER A 275 -10.32 -12.18 17.34
C SER A 275 -11.16 -13.17 18.17
N ALA A 276 -12.12 -13.90 17.57
CA ALA A 276 -12.77 -15.05 18.20
C ALA A 276 -11.74 -16.13 18.59
N GLN A 277 -11.99 -16.88 19.67
CA GLN A 277 -11.10 -17.96 20.11
C GLN A 277 -11.23 -19.22 19.22
N GLN A 278 -12.37 -19.41 18.58
CA GLN A 278 -12.63 -20.54 17.71
C GLN A 278 -11.96 -20.32 16.35
N ARG A 279 -11.10 -21.26 15.92
CA ARG A 279 -10.56 -21.28 14.56
C ARG A 279 -11.66 -21.63 13.54
N GLY A 280 -11.52 -21.15 12.31
CA GLY A 280 -12.31 -21.67 11.20
C GLY A 280 -11.90 -23.11 10.81
N LYS A 281 -12.56 -23.65 9.79
CA LYS A 281 -12.26 -24.99 9.23
C LYS A 281 -10.92 -24.96 8.46
N LEU A 282 -10.11 -26.00 8.58
CA LEU A 282 -8.91 -26.21 7.75
C LEU A 282 -9.30 -26.32 6.26
N VAL A 283 -8.50 -25.72 5.38
CA VAL A 283 -8.70 -25.73 3.92
C VAL A 283 -7.48 -26.35 3.24
N GLU A 284 -7.44 -27.68 3.20
CA GLU A 284 -6.30 -28.47 2.69
C GLU A 284 -6.04 -28.30 1.18
N SER A 285 -7.04 -27.82 0.43
CA SER A 285 -6.94 -27.55 -1.01
C SER A 285 -6.25 -26.22 -1.35
N GLU A 286 -5.93 -25.40 -0.34
CA GLU A 286 -5.31 -24.08 -0.51
C GLU A 286 -3.97 -24.03 0.24
N SER A 287 -3.10 -23.09 -0.14
CA SER A 287 -1.75 -22.97 0.42
C SER A 287 -1.41 -21.53 0.77
N ASN A 288 -0.40 -21.33 1.62
CA ASN A 288 0.11 -20.02 1.98
C ASN A 288 1.09 -19.41 0.94
N VAL A 289 1.11 -19.92 -0.29
CA VAL A 289 1.94 -19.40 -1.39
C VAL A 289 1.35 -18.09 -1.90
N LEU A 290 2.14 -17.02 -1.87
CA LEU A 290 1.74 -15.70 -2.35
C LEU A 290 1.80 -15.61 -3.88
N GLN A 291 0.63 -15.71 -4.50
CA GLN A 291 0.38 -15.51 -5.94
C GLN A 291 0.40 -14.03 -6.30
N ASP A 292 0.69 -13.67 -7.57
CA ASP A 292 0.59 -12.27 -8.00
C ASP A 292 -0.82 -11.71 -7.75
N GLY A 293 -0.91 -10.55 -7.10
CA GLY A 293 -2.19 -9.96 -6.71
C GLY A 293 -2.70 -10.33 -5.32
N SER A 294 -2.02 -11.19 -4.58
CA SER A 294 -2.47 -11.63 -3.25
C SER A 294 -2.62 -10.43 -2.30
N LEU A 295 -3.79 -10.30 -1.68
CA LEU A 295 -4.02 -9.33 -0.62
C LEU A 295 -3.71 -9.95 0.74
N ILE A 296 -3.10 -9.17 1.63
CA ILE A 296 -2.70 -9.57 2.98
C ILE A 296 -3.24 -8.53 3.95
N ASP A 297 -4.18 -8.89 4.82
CA ASP A 297 -4.70 -7.99 5.84
C ASP A 297 -4.07 -8.22 7.22
N LEU A 298 -3.52 -7.16 7.80
CA LEU A 298 -2.78 -7.17 9.06
C LEU A 298 -3.54 -6.56 10.24
N CYS A 299 -4.87 -6.45 10.13
CA CYS A 299 -5.76 -5.83 11.12
C CYS A 299 -5.48 -4.34 11.31
N GLY A 300 -5.78 -3.55 10.28
CA GLY A 300 -5.61 -2.08 10.28
C GLY A 300 -4.94 -1.55 9.02
N ALA A 301 -4.23 -2.40 8.28
CA ALA A 301 -3.73 -2.11 6.95
C ALA A 301 -3.79 -3.39 6.09
N THR A 302 -4.13 -3.21 4.82
CA THR A 302 -4.07 -4.26 3.79
C THR A 302 -2.89 -4.00 2.86
N LEU A 303 -2.13 -5.05 2.58
CA LEU A 303 -1.02 -5.05 1.64
C LEU A 303 -1.41 -5.81 0.37
N LEU A 304 -0.86 -5.39 -0.77
CA LEU A 304 -0.86 -6.12 -2.02
C LEU A 304 0.54 -6.73 -2.23
N TRP A 305 0.60 -8.02 -2.50
CA TRP A 305 1.81 -8.67 -3.02
C TRP A 305 1.79 -8.69 -4.54
N ARG A 306 2.87 -8.20 -5.15
CA ARG A 306 3.15 -8.38 -6.57
C ARG A 306 4.39 -9.25 -6.76
N THR A 307 4.32 -10.25 -7.62
CA THR A 307 5.52 -11.05 -7.98
C THR A 307 6.44 -10.24 -8.88
N SER A 308 7.71 -10.63 -8.98
CA SER A 308 8.65 -10.01 -9.93
C SER A 308 8.15 -10.07 -11.38
N GLU A 309 7.58 -11.20 -11.80
CA GLU A 309 6.93 -11.36 -13.11
C GLU A 309 5.68 -10.47 -13.28
N GLY A 310 4.83 -10.41 -12.26
CA GLY A 310 3.63 -9.57 -12.27
C GLY A 310 3.93 -8.09 -12.47
N LEU A 311 4.98 -7.60 -11.81
CA LEU A 311 5.46 -6.23 -11.95
C LEU A 311 5.97 -5.88 -13.36
N LEU A 312 6.38 -6.86 -14.17
CA LEU A 312 6.77 -6.63 -15.57
C LEU A 312 5.56 -6.39 -16.50
N ARG A 313 4.36 -6.83 -16.09
CA ARG A 313 3.10 -6.58 -16.82
C ARG A 313 2.39 -5.30 -16.40
N THR A 314 2.76 -4.74 -15.25
CA THR A 314 2.20 -3.51 -14.69
C THR A 314 2.62 -2.28 -15.52
N PRO A 315 1.74 -1.28 -15.74
CA PRO A 315 2.14 -0.03 -16.40
C PRO A 315 3.25 0.69 -15.62
N THR A 316 4.27 1.15 -16.33
CA THR A 316 5.34 1.99 -15.76
C THR A 316 4.84 3.38 -15.40
N LEU A 317 5.53 4.06 -14.47
CA LEU A 317 5.25 5.47 -14.15
C LEU A 317 5.36 6.39 -15.39
N GLN A 318 6.22 6.05 -16.35
CA GLN A 318 6.35 6.76 -17.61
C GLN A 318 5.11 6.59 -18.49
N GLN A 319 4.51 5.41 -18.54
CA GLN A 319 3.26 5.16 -19.27
C GLN A 319 2.07 5.88 -18.60
N LEU A 320 1.98 5.88 -17.25
CA LEU A 320 0.94 6.64 -16.54
C LEU A 320 1.06 8.15 -16.78
N GLU A 321 2.29 8.67 -16.81
CA GLU A 321 2.57 10.08 -17.13
C GLU A 321 2.30 10.41 -18.61
N ALA A 322 2.56 9.49 -19.55
CA ALA A 322 2.18 9.64 -20.96
C ALA A 322 0.65 9.69 -21.13
N LEU A 323 -0.09 8.77 -20.49
CA LEU A 323 -1.56 8.80 -20.49
C LEU A 323 -2.12 10.12 -19.93
N ARG A 324 -1.51 10.68 -18.88
CA ARG A 324 -1.85 12.02 -18.37
C ARG A 324 -1.62 13.11 -19.44
N GLN A 325 -0.49 13.05 -20.13
CA GLN A 325 -0.14 14.03 -21.16
C GLN A 325 -1.10 13.94 -22.36
N GLU A 326 -1.53 12.74 -22.77
CA GLU A 326 -2.54 12.54 -23.82
C GLU A 326 -3.88 13.23 -23.49
N ILE A 327 -4.41 13.03 -22.27
CA ILE A 327 -5.66 13.69 -21.82
C ILE A 327 -5.52 15.22 -21.90
N ASN A 328 -4.40 15.74 -21.39
CA ASN A 328 -4.16 17.19 -21.35
C ASN A 328 -3.95 17.75 -22.78
N ALA A 329 -3.34 16.99 -23.68
CA ALA A 329 -3.16 17.35 -25.08
C ALA A 329 -4.49 17.37 -25.87
N ALA A 330 -5.46 16.54 -25.49
CA ALA A 330 -6.82 16.59 -26.03
C ALA A 330 -7.62 17.83 -25.57
N ARG A 331 -7.07 18.63 -24.63
CA ARG A 331 -7.63 19.90 -24.14
C ARG A 331 -9.12 19.82 -23.76
N PRO A 332 -9.50 19.01 -22.76
CA PRO A 332 -10.87 18.99 -22.23
C PRO A 332 -11.32 20.39 -21.79
N GLN A 333 -12.57 20.77 -22.08
CA GLN A 333 -13.10 22.09 -21.71
C GLN A 333 -14.08 22.00 -20.54
N CYS A 334 -14.04 23.00 -19.66
CA CYS A 334 -15.09 23.22 -18.66
C CYS A 334 -16.39 23.64 -19.38
N PRO A 335 -17.50 22.89 -19.24
CA PRO A 335 -18.72 23.12 -20.04
C PRO A 335 -19.38 24.49 -19.83
N VAL A 336 -19.17 25.09 -18.65
CA VAL A 336 -19.76 26.39 -18.26
C VAL A 336 -18.70 27.49 -18.11
N GLY A 337 -17.47 27.11 -17.72
CA GLY A 337 -16.38 28.06 -17.51
C GLY A 337 -15.53 28.34 -18.75
N PHE A 338 -15.73 27.58 -19.84
CA PHE A 338 -14.97 27.65 -21.09
C PHE A 338 -13.43 27.62 -20.92
N SER A 339 -12.97 27.07 -19.80
CA SER A 339 -11.57 26.95 -19.45
C SER A 339 -11.05 25.56 -19.81
N THR A 340 -9.86 25.50 -20.41
CA THR A 340 -9.19 24.22 -20.67
C THR A 340 -8.73 23.62 -19.34
N LEU A 341 -9.19 22.40 -19.06
CA LEU A 341 -8.86 21.60 -17.89
C LEU A 341 -7.54 20.85 -18.13
N ALA A 342 -6.80 20.57 -17.05
CA ALA A 342 -5.58 19.78 -17.10
C ALA A 342 -5.33 19.05 -15.78
N PHE A 343 -4.99 17.76 -15.85
CA PHE A 343 -4.55 16.98 -14.69
C PHE A 343 -3.17 17.43 -14.20
N PRO A 344 -2.98 17.63 -12.88
CA PRO A 344 -1.68 17.96 -12.29
C PRO A 344 -0.66 16.83 -12.51
N SER A 345 0.64 17.13 -12.49
CA SER A 345 1.69 16.11 -12.58
C SER A 345 1.58 15.09 -11.44
N LEU A 346 1.88 13.81 -11.70
CA LEU A 346 1.86 12.72 -10.70
C LEU A 346 2.80 12.98 -9.49
N ALA A 347 3.76 13.89 -9.63
CA ALA A 347 4.63 14.35 -8.55
C ALA A 347 3.97 15.37 -7.59
N GLN A 348 2.96 16.12 -8.05
CA GLN A 348 2.23 17.07 -7.22
C GLN A 348 1.03 16.39 -6.56
N ARG A 349 1.00 16.37 -5.22
CA ARG A 349 0.02 15.63 -4.42
C ARG A 349 -0.65 16.55 -3.41
N GLY A 350 -1.95 16.37 -3.20
CA GLY A 350 -2.69 17.02 -2.10
C GLY A 350 -3.05 18.50 -2.29
N VAL A 351 -2.53 19.19 -3.31
CA VAL A 351 -2.88 20.58 -3.64
C VAL A 351 -3.75 20.61 -4.89
N VAL A 352 -4.94 21.23 -4.79
CA VAL A 352 -5.85 21.34 -5.96
C VAL A 352 -5.40 22.48 -6.86
N GLU A 353 -5.13 22.19 -8.12
CA GLU A 353 -4.80 23.22 -9.12
C GLU A 353 -6.04 23.92 -9.68
N LYS A 354 -5.91 25.20 -10.08
CA LYS A 354 -7.00 26.02 -10.65
C LYS A 354 -7.62 25.40 -11.92
N LYS A 355 -6.85 24.65 -12.71
CA LYS A 355 -7.31 23.97 -13.94
C LYS A 355 -7.64 22.49 -13.74
N GLN A 356 -7.53 21.97 -12.51
CA GLN A 356 -7.77 20.56 -12.24
C GLN A 356 -9.22 20.18 -12.60
N PRO A 357 -9.45 19.03 -13.26
CA PRO A 357 -10.79 18.50 -13.46
C PRO A 357 -11.47 18.16 -12.14
N TRP A 358 -12.78 18.39 -12.07
CA TRP A 358 -13.68 18.01 -10.98
C TRP A 358 -14.87 17.24 -11.57
N VAL A 359 -15.41 16.26 -10.85
CA VAL A 359 -16.51 15.42 -11.32
C VAL A 359 -17.75 15.55 -10.45
N TYR A 360 -18.92 15.54 -11.10
CA TYR A 360 -20.19 15.23 -10.46
C TYR A 360 -20.31 13.71 -10.31
N VAL A 361 -19.97 13.20 -9.12
CA VAL A 361 -19.77 11.75 -8.85
C VAL A 361 -20.99 10.91 -9.28
N ASN A 362 -22.20 11.41 -9.08
CA ASN A 362 -23.43 10.68 -9.39
C ASN A 362 -23.77 10.61 -10.90
N CYS A 363 -23.07 11.33 -11.79
CA CYS A 363 -23.35 11.33 -13.23
C CYS A 363 -22.13 11.35 -14.16
N GLY A 364 -20.90 11.45 -13.65
CA GLY A 364 -19.68 11.37 -14.46
C GLY A 364 -19.27 12.64 -15.20
N HIS A 365 -20.15 13.64 -15.30
CA HIS A 365 -19.86 14.91 -15.98
C HIS A 365 -18.68 15.65 -15.32
N VAL A 366 -17.68 15.96 -16.14
CA VAL A 366 -16.45 16.65 -15.71
C VAL A 366 -16.53 18.15 -15.99
N HIS A 367 -16.13 18.94 -15.00
CA HIS A 367 -16.14 20.40 -15.00
C HIS A 367 -14.83 20.93 -14.38
N GLY A 368 -14.58 22.23 -14.48
CA GLY A 368 -13.58 22.92 -13.65
C GLY A 368 -14.19 23.36 -12.32
N PHE A 369 -13.37 23.61 -11.30
CA PHE A 369 -13.88 24.08 -10.01
C PHE A 369 -14.78 25.32 -10.13
N HIS A 370 -15.88 25.32 -9.39
CA HIS A 370 -16.76 26.47 -9.20
C HIS A 370 -17.35 26.46 -7.79
N ASN A 371 -18.10 27.50 -7.41
CA ASN A 371 -18.67 27.72 -6.08
C ASN A 371 -20.20 28.00 -6.08
N TRP A 372 -20.87 27.76 -7.21
CA TRP A 372 -22.34 27.81 -7.34
C TRP A 372 -22.94 26.40 -7.42
N GLY A 373 -24.27 26.31 -7.37
CA GLY A 373 -25.03 25.03 -7.48
C GLY A 373 -25.18 24.26 -6.16
N PHE A 374 -24.86 24.87 -5.02
CA PHE A 374 -25.05 24.28 -3.68
C PHE A 374 -26.53 24.28 -3.26
N ARG A 375 -27.03 23.14 -2.77
CA ARG A 375 -28.29 23.09 -2.00
C ARG A 375 -28.00 23.16 -0.50
N LYS A 376 -28.25 24.32 0.12
CA LYS A 376 -27.98 24.56 1.55
C LYS A 376 -28.72 23.60 2.49
N GLU A 377 -29.89 23.12 2.08
CA GLU A 377 -30.80 22.25 2.85
C GLU A 377 -30.23 20.87 3.19
N LYS A 378 -29.13 20.44 2.56
CA LYS A 378 -28.45 19.16 2.81
C LYS A 378 -26.98 19.32 3.24
N GLY A 379 -26.67 20.31 4.08
CA GLY A 379 -25.32 20.49 4.64
C GLY A 379 -24.23 20.89 3.64
N GLY A 380 -24.59 21.29 2.42
CA GLY A 380 -23.67 21.93 1.46
C GLY A 380 -22.66 21.01 0.74
N LEU A 381 -22.69 19.70 0.97
CA LEU A 381 -21.78 18.74 0.30
C LEU A 381 -22.26 18.29 -1.08
N GLU A 382 -23.58 18.31 -1.33
CA GLU A 382 -24.17 17.98 -2.62
C GLU A 382 -24.31 19.22 -3.53
N ARG A 383 -24.09 19.02 -4.83
CA ARG A 383 -24.30 20.00 -5.88
C ARG A 383 -25.13 19.45 -7.01
N GLU A 384 -25.90 20.31 -7.66
CA GLU A 384 -26.67 19.99 -8.85
C GLU A 384 -25.80 20.08 -10.11
N CYS A 385 -25.67 18.99 -10.87
CA CYS A 385 -24.96 19.00 -12.15
C CYS A 385 -25.70 19.91 -13.16
N PRO A 386 -25.05 20.94 -13.73
CA PRO A 386 -25.72 21.85 -14.66
C PRO A 386 -26.09 21.21 -16.00
N MET A 387 -25.42 20.11 -16.38
CA MET A 387 -25.69 19.38 -17.64
C MET A 387 -26.95 18.50 -17.54
N CYS A 388 -27.13 17.78 -16.43
CA CYS A 388 -28.17 16.73 -16.31
C CYS A 388 -29.04 16.83 -15.04
N ARG A 389 -28.91 17.90 -14.26
CA ARG A 389 -29.69 18.20 -13.03
C ARG A 389 -29.61 17.17 -11.90
N ARG A 390 -28.82 16.10 -12.04
CA ARG A 390 -28.59 15.13 -10.98
C ARG A 390 -27.77 15.78 -9.85
N SER A 391 -28.28 15.70 -8.61
CA SER A 391 -27.53 16.12 -7.41
C SER A 391 -26.56 15.04 -6.95
N GLY A 392 -25.42 15.43 -6.39
CA GLY A 392 -24.46 14.52 -5.78
C GLY A 392 -23.17 15.19 -5.32
N PRO A 393 -22.20 14.42 -4.80
CA PRO A 393 -20.88 14.93 -4.46
C PRO A 393 -20.17 15.54 -5.67
N TYR A 394 -19.47 16.64 -5.46
CA TYR A 394 -18.64 17.32 -6.45
C TYR A 394 -17.20 17.40 -5.95
N VAL A 395 -16.29 16.67 -6.58
CA VAL A 395 -14.94 16.38 -6.04
C VAL A 395 -13.85 16.60 -7.10
N PRO A 396 -12.62 16.99 -6.70
CA PRO A 396 -11.48 17.04 -7.61
C PRO A 396 -11.09 15.62 -8.07
N LEU A 397 -10.64 15.51 -9.33
CA LEU A 397 -10.14 14.26 -9.90
C LEU A 397 -8.62 14.14 -9.72
N TRP A 398 -8.15 12.94 -9.35
CA TRP A 398 -6.73 12.64 -9.10
C TRP A 398 -6.35 11.35 -9.83
N LEU A 399 -5.25 11.32 -10.57
CA LEU A 399 -4.80 10.07 -11.18
C LEU A 399 -4.25 9.09 -10.11
N GLY A 400 -4.48 7.80 -10.30
CA GLY A 400 -3.79 6.76 -9.56
C GLY A 400 -2.30 6.73 -9.94
N CYS A 401 -1.42 7.04 -8.99
CA CYS A 401 0.02 7.10 -9.16
C CYS A 401 0.75 5.79 -8.81
N GLU A 402 0.16 4.93 -7.97
CA GLU A 402 0.75 3.64 -7.64
C GLU A 402 0.49 2.62 -8.75
N ALA A 403 1.47 2.48 -9.63
CA ALA A 403 1.49 1.53 -10.73
C ALA A 403 1.06 0.12 -10.31
N GLY A 404 1.55 -0.40 -9.18
CA GLY A 404 1.29 -1.78 -8.76
C GLY A 404 -0.18 -2.17 -8.54
N LEU A 405 -1.08 -1.18 -8.46
CA LEU A 405 -2.53 -1.36 -8.30
C LEU A 405 -3.28 -1.52 -9.64
N TYR A 406 -2.64 -1.25 -10.78
CA TYR A 406 -3.25 -1.33 -12.10
C TYR A 406 -3.28 -2.77 -12.64
N LEU A 407 -4.39 -3.14 -13.29
CA LEU A 407 -4.56 -4.41 -13.99
C LEU A 407 -4.14 -4.33 -15.47
N ASP A 408 -4.17 -3.12 -16.03
CA ASP A 408 -3.91 -2.84 -17.45
C ASP A 408 -3.14 -1.50 -17.61
N ALA A 409 -2.78 -1.17 -18.85
CA ALA A 409 -2.31 0.16 -19.24
C ALA A 409 -3.44 0.98 -19.92
N GLY A 410 -4.69 0.75 -19.52
CA GLY A 410 -5.87 1.33 -20.16
C GLY A 410 -6.04 2.83 -19.91
N ARG A 411 -6.74 3.53 -20.81
CA ARG A 411 -7.00 4.97 -20.67
C ARG A 411 -7.76 5.27 -19.36
N PRO A 412 -7.34 6.31 -18.59
CA PRO A 412 -7.94 6.66 -17.30
C PRO A 412 -9.30 7.36 -17.48
N THR A 413 -10.32 6.55 -17.74
CA THR A 413 -11.67 6.94 -18.17
C THR A 413 -12.71 6.86 -17.05
N HIS A 414 -12.35 6.33 -15.89
CA HIS A 414 -13.27 6.09 -14.78
C HIS A 414 -12.69 6.56 -13.45
N ALA A 415 -13.55 6.95 -12.52
CA ALA A 415 -13.16 7.40 -11.19
C ALA A 415 -13.88 6.63 -10.06
N PHE A 416 -13.16 6.32 -8.99
CA PHE A 416 -13.74 5.77 -7.77
C PHE A 416 -14.66 6.78 -7.06
N CYS A 417 -15.81 6.29 -6.61
CA CYS A 417 -16.83 7.07 -5.91
C CYS A 417 -16.73 6.82 -4.40
N PRO A 418 -16.62 7.84 -3.53
CA PRO A 418 -16.77 9.27 -3.81
C PRO A 418 -15.45 10.03 -3.99
N CYS A 419 -14.29 9.36 -3.94
CA CYS A 419 -13.00 10.04 -3.74
C CYS A 419 -12.36 10.66 -5.00
N GLY A 420 -12.88 10.40 -6.20
CA GLY A 420 -12.39 11.01 -7.45
C GLY A 420 -11.03 10.48 -7.94
N HIS A 421 -10.54 9.35 -7.41
CA HIS A 421 -9.33 8.72 -7.96
C HIS A 421 -9.61 8.05 -9.30
N VAL A 422 -8.88 8.46 -10.33
CA VAL A 422 -9.06 8.09 -11.73
C VAL A 422 -8.05 7.02 -12.15
N CYS A 423 -8.55 5.96 -12.78
CA CYS A 423 -7.75 4.95 -13.47
C CYS A 423 -8.58 4.31 -14.61
N SER A 424 -8.13 3.18 -15.15
CA SER A 424 -8.81 2.49 -16.24
C SER A 424 -10.13 1.83 -15.80
N ALA A 425 -10.99 1.55 -16.78
CA ALA A 425 -12.27 0.87 -16.57
C ALA A 425 -12.10 -0.48 -15.85
N LYS A 426 -11.15 -1.31 -16.30
CA LYS A 426 -10.89 -2.64 -15.74
C LYS A 426 -10.35 -2.55 -14.31
N THR A 427 -9.46 -1.60 -14.04
CA THR A 427 -8.92 -1.36 -12.69
C THR A 427 -10.01 -0.91 -11.72
N VAL A 428 -10.91 0.03 -12.08
CA VAL A 428 -12.01 0.40 -11.16
C VAL A 428 -12.99 -0.76 -10.94
N GLN A 429 -13.31 -1.53 -11.99
CA GLN A 429 -14.25 -2.65 -11.94
C GLN A 429 -13.77 -3.77 -11.02
N TYR A 430 -12.49 -4.14 -11.11
CA TYR A 430 -11.89 -5.13 -10.21
C TYR A 430 -11.95 -4.66 -8.76
N TRP A 431 -11.32 -3.53 -8.45
CA TRP A 431 -11.18 -3.06 -7.06
C TRP A 431 -12.51 -2.73 -6.38
N ALA A 432 -13.54 -2.34 -7.15
CA ALA A 432 -14.87 -2.12 -6.59
C ALA A 432 -15.60 -3.41 -6.17
N GLN A 433 -15.18 -4.57 -6.67
CA GLN A 433 -15.69 -5.88 -6.27
C GLN A 433 -14.91 -6.49 -5.10
N ILE A 434 -13.75 -5.95 -4.72
CA ILE A 434 -12.89 -6.51 -3.68
C ILE A 434 -13.43 -6.16 -2.29
N PRO A 435 -13.88 -7.14 -1.48
CA PRO A 435 -14.39 -6.87 -0.14
C PRO A 435 -13.21 -6.79 0.84
N LEU A 436 -12.76 -5.59 1.25
CA LEU A 436 -11.65 -5.46 2.20
C LEU A 436 -12.13 -5.62 3.66
N PRO A 437 -11.39 -6.33 4.54
CA PRO A 437 -11.78 -6.50 5.95
C PRO A 437 -11.89 -5.18 6.69
N HIS A 438 -12.97 -5.01 7.47
CA HIS A 438 -13.21 -3.84 8.30
C HIS A 438 -13.76 -4.20 9.68
N GLY A 439 -13.10 -3.70 10.73
CA GLY A 439 -13.48 -4.00 12.12
C GLY A 439 -13.41 -5.51 12.41
N THR A 440 -14.45 -6.03 13.05
CA THR A 440 -14.51 -7.43 13.51
C THR A 440 -15.27 -8.39 12.60
N HIS A 441 -16.21 -7.92 11.79
CA HIS A 441 -17.06 -8.78 10.93
C HIS A 441 -17.38 -8.18 9.55
N ALA A 442 -17.12 -6.89 9.33
CA ALA A 442 -17.57 -6.22 8.12
C ALA A 442 -16.54 -6.34 7.00
N PHE A 443 -17.02 -6.27 5.76
CA PHE A 443 -16.17 -6.15 4.58
C PHE A 443 -16.75 -5.09 3.66
N HIS A 444 -15.89 -4.21 3.14
CA HIS A 444 -16.29 -3.10 2.29
C HIS A 444 -15.27 -2.90 1.18
N ALA A 445 -15.72 -2.58 -0.03
CA ALA A 445 -14.81 -2.15 -1.09
C ALA A 445 -14.27 -0.73 -0.79
N ALA A 446 -12.99 -0.50 -1.04
CA ALA A 446 -12.36 0.80 -0.87
C ALA A 446 -11.53 1.16 -2.11
N CYS A 447 -11.34 2.46 -2.33
CA CYS A 447 -10.38 2.93 -3.32
C CYS A 447 -8.97 2.49 -2.90
N PRO A 448 -8.26 1.68 -3.69
CA PRO A 448 -6.94 1.14 -3.31
C PRO A 448 -5.87 2.24 -3.26
N PHE A 449 -6.13 3.39 -3.88
CA PHE A 449 -5.23 4.55 -3.85
C PHE A 449 -5.35 5.38 -2.56
N CYS A 450 -6.50 5.46 -1.90
CA CYS A 450 -6.69 6.37 -0.75
C CYS A 450 -7.45 5.79 0.47
N GLY A 451 -7.86 4.52 0.44
CA GLY A 451 -8.53 3.84 1.53
C GLY A 451 -9.96 4.33 1.82
N THR A 452 -10.48 5.28 1.03
CA THR A 452 -11.86 5.75 1.14
C THR A 452 -12.81 4.65 0.71
N TRP A 453 -13.79 4.32 1.56
CA TRP A 453 -14.85 3.37 1.26
C TRP A 453 -15.63 3.79 0.01
N LEU A 454 -15.91 2.82 -0.85
CA LEU A 454 -16.65 3.06 -2.07
C LEU A 454 -18.15 3.19 -1.79
N THR A 455 -18.82 4.04 -2.56
CA THR A 455 -20.25 4.34 -2.37
C THR A 455 -21.00 4.35 -3.70
N GLY A 456 -22.33 4.22 -3.62
CA GLY A 456 -23.20 4.04 -4.78
C GLY A 456 -23.23 2.59 -5.27
N GLN A 457 -24.02 2.32 -6.31
CA GLN A 457 -24.31 0.96 -6.78
C GLN A 457 -23.08 0.22 -7.34
N GLN A 458 -22.13 0.93 -7.94
CA GLN A 458 -20.95 0.35 -8.59
C GLN A 458 -19.62 0.69 -7.88
N GLY A 459 -19.60 1.66 -6.95
CA GLY A 459 -18.36 2.16 -6.35
C GLY A 459 -17.45 2.99 -7.27
N PHE A 460 -17.80 3.15 -8.55
CA PHE A 460 -17.09 3.97 -9.53
C PHE A 460 -18.06 4.61 -10.54
N VAL A 461 -17.57 5.55 -11.34
CA VAL A 461 -18.31 6.23 -12.40
C VAL A 461 -17.44 6.42 -13.65
N ARG A 462 -18.02 6.28 -14.86
CA ARG A 462 -17.38 6.69 -16.12
C ARG A 462 -17.30 8.22 -16.17
N LEU A 463 -16.15 8.76 -16.55
CA LEU A 463 -15.98 10.20 -16.78
C LEU A 463 -16.53 10.59 -18.15
N ILE A 464 -17.16 11.76 -18.20
CA ILE A 464 -17.77 12.37 -19.40
C ILE A 464 -17.15 13.76 -19.57
N PHE A 465 -16.28 13.92 -20.57
CA PHE A 465 -15.54 15.15 -20.84
C PHE A 465 -16.13 15.86 -22.05
N GLN A 466 -16.53 17.14 -21.90
CA GLN A 466 -16.93 17.94 -23.06
C GLN A 466 -15.69 18.28 -23.91
N GLY A 467 -15.55 17.57 -25.04
CA GLY A 467 -14.42 17.67 -25.97
C GLY A 467 -14.20 16.35 -26.72
N PRO A 468 -13.12 16.24 -27.53
CA PRO A 468 -12.83 15.05 -28.36
C PRO A 468 -12.25 13.86 -27.58
N LEU A 469 -12.67 13.69 -26.32
CA LEU A 469 -12.25 12.59 -25.42
C LEU A 469 -13.34 11.52 -25.20
N ASP A 470 -14.60 11.84 -25.53
CA ASP A 470 -15.79 11.00 -25.32
C ASP A 470 -16.14 10.14 -26.55
#